data_AF-A0A916QRC3-F1
#
_entry.id   AF-A0A916QRC3-F1
#
_cell.length_a   1.000
_cell.length_b   1.000
_cell.length_c   1.000
_cell.angle_alpha   90.00
_cell.angle_beta   90.00
_cell.angle_gamma   90.00
#
_symmetry.space_group_name_H-M   'P 1'
#
loop_
_entity.id
_entity.type
_entity.pdbx_description
1 polymer ?
#
loop_
_entity_poly.entity_id
_entity_poly.type
_entity_poly.pdbx_seq_one_letter_code
_entity_poly.pdbx_strand_id
1 'polypeptide(L)'
;MKRFFAVIPLLVALMVALLAPLAQAAPPFGAFASIRDMELMVGGKIKTLDFDGALAVIDPAGRSLSKEQKDRFVNSLSGYFLHPMTQEALLKEEILGGGFRRAIYAYWRDDLPVYLYVVTHSREDAVWLLQYNIDTSFSKIIGQF
;
A
#
# COMPACT_ATOMS: atom_id res chain seq x y z
N MET A 1 -49.38 -49.88 -23.56
CA MET A 1 -48.81 -49.96 -22.19
C MET A 1 -47.46 -49.24 -22.16
N LYS A 2 -47.27 -48.41 -21.13
CA LYS A 2 -46.01 -47.92 -20.52
C LYS A 2 -45.19 -46.82 -21.26
N ARG A 3 -45.30 -45.64 -20.66
CA ARG A 3 -44.52 -44.40 -20.83
C ARG A 3 -43.08 -44.63 -20.37
N PHE A 4 -42.09 -44.20 -21.15
CA PHE A 4 -40.69 -44.13 -20.69
C PHE A 4 -40.39 -42.73 -20.12
N PHE A 5 -39.68 -42.78 -19.00
CA PHE A 5 -39.48 -41.71 -18.02
C PHE A 5 -38.57 -40.58 -18.53
N ALA A 6 -39.03 -39.34 -18.32
CA ALA A 6 -38.16 -38.19 -18.10
C ALA A 6 -37.52 -38.31 -16.72
N VAL A 7 -36.20 -38.22 -16.57
CA VAL A 7 -35.44 -37.62 -15.43
C VAL A 7 -33.96 -37.64 -15.79
N ILE A 8 -33.40 -36.59 -16.42
CA ILE A 8 -32.01 -36.15 -16.19
C ILE A 8 -31.89 -34.64 -16.52
N PRO A 9 -32.19 -33.73 -15.57
CA PRO A 9 -31.41 -32.50 -15.54
C PRO A 9 -31.17 -32.07 -14.09
N LEU A 10 -30.27 -32.74 -13.36
CA LEU A 10 -29.90 -32.31 -12.00
C LEU A 10 -28.40 -32.31 -11.71
N LEU A 11 -27.58 -32.93 -12.55
CA LEU A 11 -26.14 -33.06 -12.29
C LEU A 11 -25.28 -31.90 -12.84
N VAL A 12 -25.80 -31.07 -13.75
CA VAL A 12 -25.02 -29.95 -14.33
C VAL A 12 -25.04 -28.70 -13.44
N ALA A 13 -26.07 -28.51 -12.60
CA ALA A 13 -26.19 -27.33 -11.75
C ALA A 13 -25.19 -27.30 -10.57
N LEU A 14 -24.61 -28.43 -10.18
CA LEU A 14 -23.73 -28.51 -9.00
C LEU A 14 -22.26 -28.19 -9.29
N MET A 15 -21.77 -28.34 -10.53
CA MET A 15 -20.37 -28.03 -10.87
C MET A 15 -20.09 -26.54 -11.11
N VAL A 16 -21.11 -25.73 -11.40
CA VAL A 16 -20.92 -24.29 -11.65
C VAL A 16 -20.76 -23.49 -10.34
N ALA A 17 -21.22 -24.02 -9.20
CA ALA A 17 -21.14 -23.34 -7.91
C ALA A 17 -19.72 -23.36 -7.29
N LEU A 18 -18.83 -24.26 -7.73
CA LEU A 18 -17.45 -24.39 -7.21
C LEU A 18 -16.43 -23.50 -7.94
N LEU A 19 -16.84 -22.80 -9.00
CA LEU A 19 -16.02 -21.85 -9.75
C LEU A 19 -16.38 -20.39 -9.43
N ALA A 20 -17.00 -20.13 -8.27
CA ALA A 20 -17.09 -18.76 -7.79
C ALA A 20 -15.65 -18.24 -7.63
N PRO A 21 -15.24 -17.16 -8.33
CA PRO A 21 -13.95 -16.56 -8.08
C PRO A 21 -13.92 -16.20 -6.60
N LEU A 22 -12.96 -16.79 -5.87
CA LEU A 22 -12.66 -16.35 -4.52
C LEU A 22 -12.37 -14.86 -4.63
N ALA A 23 -13.30 -14.03 -4.18
CA ALA A 23 -13.12 -12.59 -4.16
C ALA A 23 -11.88 -12.33 -3.30
N GLN A 24 -10.76 -12.08 -3.98
CA GLN A 24 -9.50 -11.83 -3.32
C GLN A 24 -9.69 -10.55 -2.51
N ALA A 25 -9.50 -10.65 -1.18
CA ALA A 25 -9.68 -9.52 -0.30
C ALA A 25 -8.79 -8.37 -0.81
N ALA A 26 -9.41 -7.22 -1.07
CA ALA A 26 -8.68 -6.03 -1.48
C ALA A 26 -7.61 -5.71 -0.43
N PRO A 27 -6.39 -5.32 -0.84
CA PRO A 27 -5.34 -4.99 0.11
C PRO A 27 -5.81 -3.86 1.05
N PRO A 28 -5.30 -3.83 2.29
CA PRO A 28 -5.66 -2.81 3.26
C PRO A 28 -5.17 -1.41 2.84
N PHE A 29 -4.16 -1.34 1.98
CA PHE A 29 -3.62 -0.12 1.36
C PHE A 29 -3.36 -0.37 -0.14
N GLY A 30 -2.59 0.51 -0.78
CA GLY A 30 -2.25 0.47 -2.19
C GLY A 30 -1.59 -0.85 -2.63
N ALA A 31 -1.84 -1.21 -3.89
CA ALA A 31 -1.16 -2.30 -4.57
C ALA A 31 -0.25 -1.73 -5.66
N PHE A 32 0.92 -2.35 -5.81
CA PHE A 32 1.98 -1.91 -6.70
C PHE A 32 2.43 -3.09 -7.54
N ALA A 33 2.87 -2.87 -8.79
CA ALA A 33 3.39 -3.96 -9.61
C ALA A 33 4.72 -4.51 -9.07
N SER A 34 5.52 -3.66 -8.42
CA SER A 34 6.76 -4.05 -7.75
C SER A 34 7.09 -3.13 -6.58
N ILE A 35 8.09 -3.52 -5.77
CA ILE A 35 8.65 -2.63 -4.74
C ILE A 35 9.18 -1.35 -5.39
N ARG A 36 9.82 -1.49 -6.55
CA ARG A 36 10.39 -0.35 -7.26
C ARG A 36 9.29 0.62 -7.70
N ASP A 37 8.15 0.11 -8.15
CA ASP A 37 7.01 0.96 -8.51
C ASP A 37 6.44 1.69 -7.30
N MET A 38 6.37 1.03 -6.15
CA MET A 38 5.99 1.70 -4.89
C MET A 38 6.97 2.83 -4.55
N GLU A 39 8.27 2.57 -4.58
CA GLU A 39 9.30 3.58 -4.32
C GLU A 39 9.19 4.77 -5.26
N LEU A 40 8.99 4.52 -6.56
CA LEU A 40 8.86 5.57 -7.57
C LEU A 40 7.57 6.37 -7.40
N MET A 41 6.43 5.71 -7.18
CA MET A 41 5.13 6.38 -7.09
C MET A 41 4.96 7.13 -5.77
N VAL A 42 5.31 6.51 -4.64
CA VAL A 42 5.19 7.13 -3.32
C VAL A 42 6.35 8.09 -3.07
N GLY A 43 7.58 7.61 -3.24
CA GLY A 43 8.77 8.42 -3.03
C GLY A 43 8.89 9.59 -4.00
N GLY A 44 8.49 9.41 -5.27
CA GLY A 44 8.41 10.51 -6.24
C GLY A 44 7.53 11.65 -5.76
N LYS A 45 6.34 11.31 -5.22
CA LYS A 45 5.40 12.31 -4.69
C LYS A 45 5.89 12.99 -3.42
N ILE A 46 6.46 12.23 -2.49
CA ILE A 46 7.10 12.80 -1.30
C ILE A 46 8.21 13.79 -1.70
N LYS A 47 9.06 13.40 -2.67
CA LYS A 47 10.13 14.28 -3.15
C LYS A 47 9.63 15.56 -3.80
N THR A 48 8.49 15.52 -4.49
CA THR A 48 7.86 16.71 -5.07
C THR A 48 6.94 17.45 -4.11
N LEU A 49 6.95 17.11 -2.80
CA LEU A 49 6.07 17.66 -1.77
C LEU A 49 4.56 17.44 -2.01
N ASP A 50 4.22 16.48 -2.89
CA ASP A 50 2.85 16.04 -3.14
C ASP A 50 2.43 15.01 -2.08
N PHE A 51 2.38 15.43 -0.82
CA PHE A 51 1.99 14.54 0.29
C PHE A 51 0.55 14.06 0.17
N ASP A 52 -0.34 14.90 -0.36
CA ASP A 52 -1.74 14.53 -0.61
C ASP A 52 -1.84 13.40 -1.64
N GLY A 53 -1.12 13.51 -2.75
CA GLY A 53 -1.02 12.47 -3.75
C GLY A 53 -0.31 11.22 -3.24
N ALA A 54 0.71 11.37 -2.39
CA ALA A 54 1.39 10.21 -1.80
C ALA A 54 0.40 9.39 -0.96
N LEU A 55 -0.41 10.06 -0.14
CA LEU A 55 -1.49 9.43 0.61
C LEU A 55 -2.59 8.86 -0.29
N ALA A 56 -2.91 9.51 -1.41
CA ALA A 56 -3.90 8.99 -2.36
C ALA A 56 -3.45 7.68 -3.04
N VAL A 57 -2.15 7.50 -3.26
CA VAL A 57 -1.58 6.25 -3.79
C VAL A 57 -1.48 5.18 -2.71
N ILE A 58 -1.06 5.58 -1.51
CA ILE A 58 -0.94 4.68 -0.35
C ILE A 58 -2.32 4.18 0.09
N ASP A 59 -3.32 5.03 0.17
CA ASP A 59 -4.65 4.70 0.69
C ASP A 59 -5.74 5.28 -0.21
N PRO A 60 -5.95 4.68 -1.40
CA PRO A 60 -6.92 5.18 -2.37
C PRO A 60 -8.37 5.16 -1.86
N ALA A 61 -8.65 4.32 -0.85
CA ALA A 61 -9.96 4.21 -0.23
C ALA A 61 -10.15 5.20 0.95
N GLY A 62 -9.10 5.94 1.36
CA GLY A 62 -9.17 6.91 2.45
C GLY A 62 -9.56 6.29 3.79
N ARG A 63 -9.10 5.06 4.07
CA ARG A 63 -9.46 4.27 5.27
C ARG A 63 -8.67 4.66 6.52
N SER A 64 -7.47 5.18 6.37
CA SER A 64 -6.51 5.43 7.46
C SER A 64 -6.70 6.78 8.15
N LEU A 65 -7.03 7.82 7.41
CA LEU A 65 -7.18 9.19 7.91
C LEU A 65 -8.53 9.76 7.48
N SER A 66 -9.24 10.40 8.40
CA SER A 66 -10.36 11.28 8.03
C SER A 66 -9.84 12.42 7.15
N LYS A 67 -10.74 13.10 6.43
CA LYS A 67 -10.38 14.25 5.61
C LYS A 67 -9.66 15.32 6.44
N GLU A 68 -10.16 15.65 7.63
CA GLU A 68 -9.58 16.65 8.53
C GLU A 68 -8.21 16.20 9.07
N GLN A 69 -8.02 14.90 9.29
CA GLN A 69 -6.72 14.35 9.69
C GLN A 69 -5.72 14.43 8.54
N LYS A 70 -6.14 14.09 7.33
CA LYS A 70 -5.35 14.21 6.11
C LYS A 70 -4.93 15.66 5.88
N ASP A 71 -5.86 16.61 5.93
CA ASP A 71 -5.60 18.03 5.72
C ASP A 71 -4.61 18.57 6.76
N ARG A 72 -4.79 18.23 8.04
CA ARG A 72 -3.84 18.63 9.10
C ARG A 72 -2.45 18.04 8.88
N PHE A 73 -2.37 16.77 8.49
CA PHE A 73 -1.11 16.10 8.21
C PHE A 73 -0.38 16.76 7.03
N VAL A 74 -1.06 16.95 5.90
CA VAL A 74 -0.49 17.60 4.71
C VAL A 74 -0.05 19.03 5.03
N ASN A 75 -0.89 19.81 5.69
CA ASN A 75 -0.55 21.19 6.08
C ASN A 75 0.65 21.24 7.03
N SER A 76 0.77 20.28 7.95
CA SER A 76 1.91 20.22 8.86
C SER A 76 3.21 20.02 8.08
N LEU A 77 3.24 19.09 7.13
CA LEU A 77 4.44 18.82 6.33
C LEU A 77 4.76 19.95 5.36
N SER A 78 3.76 20.48 4.64
CA SER A 78 3.96 21.59 3.70
C SER A 78 4.44 22.87 4.39
N GLY A 79 4.21 23.04 5.70
CA GLY A 79 4.76 24.13 6.49
C GLY A 79 6.24 23.96 6.84
N TYR A 80 6.75 22.73 6.90
CA TYR A 80 8.16 22.44 7.18
C TYR A 80 9.02 22.38 5.92
N PHE A 81 8.44 21.96 4.79
CA PHE A 81 9.15 21.71 3.54
C PHE A 81 8.76 22.73 2.47
N LEU A 82 9.68 23.65 2.15
CA LEU A 82 9.44 24.71 1.17
C LEU A 82 9.94 24.35 -0.24
N HIS A 83 10.78 23.32 -0.35
CA HIS A 83 11.43 22.95 -1.59
C HIS A 83 11.39 21.44 -1.83
N PRO A 84 11.32 21.01 -3.10
CA PRO A 84 11.41 19.59 -3.44
C PRO A 84 12.69 18.94 -2.88
N MET A 85 12.54 17.72 -2.40
CA MET A 85 13.64 16.89 -1.92
C MET A 85 14.38 16.28 -3.11
N THR A 86 15.71 16.30 -3.05
CA THR A 86 16.55 15.80 -4.15
C THR A 86 17.33 14.54 -3.78
N GLN A 87 17.36 14.19 -2.49
CA GLN A 87 18.06 13.04 -1.96
C GLN A 87 17.07 12.00 -1.45
N GLU A 88 17.45 10.73 -1.56
CA GLU A 88 16.72 9.60 -0.97
C GLU A 88 17.68 8.51 -0.50
N ALA A 89 17.30 7.77 0.54
CA ALA A 89 18.02 6.58 0.99
C ALA A 89 17.07 5.56 1.63
N LEU A 90 17.39 4.27 1.43
CA LEU A 90 16.85 3.17 2.24
C LEU A 90 17.70 3.06 3.50
N LEU A 91 17.15 3.43 4.65
CA LEU A 91 17.89 3.46 5.93
C LEU A 91 17.95 2.10 6.60
N LYS A 92 16.85 1.33 6.52
CA LYS A 92 16.75 0.02 7.13
C LYS A 92 15.76 -0.83 6.36
N GLU A 93 16.09 -2.09 6.17
CA GLU A 93 15.23 -3.09 5.57
C GLU A 93 15.35 -4.40 6.35
N GLU A 94 14.23 -5.10 6.49
CA GLU A 94 14.19 -6.47 6.99
C GLU A 94 13.23 -7.32 6.17
N ILE A 95 13.73 -8.46 5.70
CA ILE A 95 12.95 -9.48 5.00
C ILE A 95 12.45 -10.47 6.05
N LEU A 96 11.12 -10.52 6.23
CA LEU A 96 10.46 -11.31 7.29
C LEU A 96 10.11 -12.74 6.82
N GLY A 97 10.39 -13.06 5.56
CA GLY A 97 10.04 -14.34 4.93
C GLY A 97 8.60 -14.37 4.40
N GLY A 98 8.31 -15.37 3.57
CA GLY A 98 6.96 -15.54 2.99
C GLY A 98 6.48 -14.36 2.15
N GLY A 99 7.39 -13.59 1.54
CA GLY A 99 7.07 -12.40 0.76
C GLY A 99 6.87 -11.12 1.58
N PHE A 100 6.94 -11.18 2.91
CA PHE A 100 6.82 -10.01 3.78
C PHE A 100 8.15 -9.28 3.95
N ARG A 101 8.08 -7.95 3.97
CA ARG A 101 9.22 -7.08 4.30
C ARG A 101 8.76 -5.81 4.98
N ARG A 102 9.67 -5.19 5.74
CA ARG A 102 9.51 -3.84 6.28
C ARG A 102 10.72 -2.99 5.97
N ALA A 103 10.49 -1.70 5.72
CA ALA A 103 11.54 -0.78 5.28
C ALA A 103 11.32 0.64 5.82
N ILE A 104 12.42 1.37 6.03
CA ILE A 104 12.44 2.81 6.28
C ILE A 104 13.18 3.50 5.15
N TYR A 105 12.49 4.40 4.47
CA TYR A 105 13.06 5.32 3.50
C TYR A 105 13.19 6.70 4.12
N ALA A 106 14.18 7.46 3.69
CA ALA A 106 14.35 8.88 4.01
C ALA A 106 14.44 9.70 2.73
N TYR A 107 13.84 10.88 2.74
CA TYR A 107 13.85 11.85 1.66
C TYR A 107 14.22 13.22 2.23
N TRP A 108 15.17 13.91 1.62
CA TRP A 108 15.64 15.22 2.11
C TRP A 108 16.28 16.05 1.00
N ARG A 109 16.57 17.31 1.31
CA ARG A 109 17.47 18.13 0.50
C ARG A 109 18.61 18.68 1.36
N ASP A 110 18.39 19.87 1.92
CA ASP A 110 19.29 20.58 2.83
C ASP A 110 18.64 20.73 4.23
N ASP A 111 17.39 20.27 4.34
CA ASP A 111 16.52 20.33 5.50
C ASP A 111 16.43 18.98 6.22
N LEU A 112 15.60 18.93 7.27
CA LEU A 112 15.35 17.72 8.04
C LEU A 112 14.68 16.65 7.15
N PRO A 113 14.98 15.35 7.31
CA PRO A 113 14.38 14.34 6.44
C PRO A 113 12.90 14.10 6.73
N VAL A 114 12.15 13.74 5.69
CA VAL A 114 10.90 13.00 5.82
C VAL A 114 11.23 11.52 5.75
N TYR A 115 10.70 10.76 6.71
CA TYR A 115 10.85 9.33 6.77
C TYR A 115 9.54 8.65 6.39
N LEU A 116 9.65 7.56 5.63
CA LEU A 116 8.55 6.68 5.28
C LEU A 116 8.87 5.27 5.80
N TYR A 117 8.10 4.81 6.77
CA TYR A 117 8.04 3.40 7.16
C TYR A 117 6.98 2.69 6.32
N VAL A 118 7.29 1.49 5.82
CA VAL A 118 6.32 0.62 5.14
C VAL A 118 6.48 -0.82 5.57
N VAL A 119 5.37 -1.55 5.59
CA VAL A 119 5.32 -3.03 5.60
C VAL A 119 4.63 -3.46 4.33
N THR A 120 5.25 -4.35 3.58
CA THR A 120 4.69 -4.85 2.32
C THR A 120 4.69 -6.38 2.27
N HIS A 121 3.84 -6.91 1.40
CA HIS A 121 3.78 -8.34 1.08
C HIS A 121 3.74 -8.52 -0.44
N SER A 122 4.77 -9.15 -0.99
CA SER A 122 4.81 -9.59 -2.39
C SER A 122 4.00 -10.87 -2.57
N ARG A 123 2.99 -10.84 -3.45
CA ARG A 123 2.18 -12.01 -3.83
C ARG A 123 2.03 -12.06 -5.34
N GLU A 124 2.40 -13.20 -5.94
CA GLU A 124 2.23 -13.53 -7.37
C GLU A 124 2.68 -12.39 -8.29
N ASP A 125 1.79 -11.45 -8.62
CA ASP A 125 2.02 -10.37 -9.58
C ASP A 125 1.95 -8.95 -8.96
N ALA A 126 1.92 -8.83 -7.62
CA ALA A 126 1.79 -7.54 -6.95
C ALA A 126 2.53 -7.46 -5.62
N VAL A 127 2.82 -6.24 -5.22
CA VAL A 127 3.26 -5.84 -3.88
C VAL A 127 2.12 -5.11 -3.21
N TRP A 128 1.64 -5.65 -2.09
CA TRP A 128 0.61 -5.03 -1.28
C TRP A 128 1.25 -4.25 -0.15
N LEU A 129 0.88 -2.98 -0.01
CA LEU A 129 1.19 -2.21 1.18
C LEU A 129 0.23 -2.64 2.30
N LEU A 130 0.79 -2.98 3.45
CA LEU A 130 0.05 -3.49 4.61
C LEU A 130 0.03 -2.50 5.77
N GLN A 131 1.08 -1.70 5.89
CA GLN A 131 1.20 -0.65 6.88
C GLN A 131 2.11 0.44 6.34
N TYR A 132 1.84 1.68 6.72
CA TYR A 132 2.72 2.80 6.43
C TYR A 132 2.75 3.78 7.61
N ASN A 133 3.81 4.57 7.69
CA ASN A 133 3.87 5.77 8.51
C ASN A 133 4.80 6.79 7.86
N ILE A 134 4.40 8.06 7.82
CA ILE A 134 5.23 9.16 7.34
C ILE A 134 5.42 10.13 8.51
N ASP A 135 6.66 10.41 8.89
CA ASP A 135 6.99 11.30 10.00
C ASP A 135 8.33 12.01 9.71
N THR A 136 8.58 13.13 10.39
CA THR A 136 9.87 13.85 10.35
C THR A 136 10.78 13.46 11.53
N SER A 137 10.28 12.66 12.47
CA SER A 137 11.01 12.16 13.63
C SER A 137 11.56 10.75 13.38
N PHE A 138 12.89 10.65 13.23
CA PHE A 138 13.55 9.36 13.07
C PHE A 138 13.29 8.42 14.26
N SER A 139 13.30 8.94 15.50
CA SER A 139 13.08 8.14 16.71
C SER A 139 11.71 7.48 16.75
N LYS A 140 10.66 8.16 16.26
CA LYS A 140 9.32 7.56 16.16
C LYS A 140 9.24 6.48 15.09
N ILE A 141 9.96 6.69 13.98
CA ILE A 141 9.95 5.77 12.84
C ILE A 141 10.76 4.50 13.15
N ILE A 142 11.96 4.64 13.69
CA ILE A 142 12.81 3.49 14.03
C ILE A 142 12.21 2.64 15.16
N GLY A 143 11.39 3.23 16.03
CA GLY A 143 10.65 2.50 17.07
C GLY A 143 9.58 1.54 16.53
N GLN A 144 9.29 1.54 15.22
CA GLN A 144 8.40 0.58 14.57
C GLN A 144 9.14 -0.70 14.10
N PHE A 145 10.47 -0.74 14.23
CA PHE A 145 11.27 -1.94 14.02
C PHE A 145 11.40 -2.76 15.30
#